data_AF-A0A3D9CC27-F1
#
_entry.id   AF-A0A3D9CC27-F1
#
_cell.length_a   1.000
_cell.length_b   1.000
_cell.length_c   1.000
_cell.angle_alpha   90.00
_cell.angle_beta   90.00
_cell.angle_gamma   90.00
#
_symmetry.space_group_name_H-M   'P 1'
#
loop_
_entity.id
_entity.type
_entity.pdbx_description
1 polymer ?
#
loop_
_entity_poly.entity_id
_entity_poly.type
_entity_poly.pdbx_seq_one_letter_code
_entity_poly.pdbx_strand_id
1 'polypeptide(L)'
;MKTQISYWFLLGLAAWAVMILLRKNGIFIPVINNHFTDFITVPMYCYLIEYIMNSLLGFHWKPDFKFILTSILYLSFLFELLCPKISPLFTGDILDVLAYFLGGMVYYFFKIRSFSA
;
A
#
# COMPACT_ATOMS: atom_id res chain seq x y z
N MET A 1 -3.04 -0.84 26.17
CA MET A 1 -3.59 0.23 25.30
C MET A 1 -4.52 -0.43 24.30
N LYS A 2 -5.76 0.05 24.11
CA LYS A 2 -6.69 -0.55 23.14
C LYS A 2 -6.09 -0.39 21.74
N THR A 3 -5.54 -1.46 21.19
CA THR A 3 -5.03 -1.56 19.82
C THR A 3 -6.21 -1.55 18.85
N GLN A 4 -6.86 -0.40 18.71
CA GLN A 4 -7.90 -0.25 17.71
C GLN A 4 -7.25 -0.10 16.34
N ILE A 5 -7.34 -1.17 15.56
CA ILE A 5 -6.96 -1.19 14.16
C ILE A 5 -7.85 -0.18 13.42
N SER A 6 -7.26 0.62 12.53
CA SER A 6 -7.97 1.62 11.75
C SER A 6 -9.00 0.96 10.85
N TYR A 7 -10.23 1.48 10.84
CA TYR A 7 -11.28 1.06 9.93
C TYR A 7 -10.84 1.15 8.45
N TRP A 8 -10.00 2.14 8.10
CA TRP A 8 -9.45 2.28 6.75
C TRP A 8 -8.50 1.13 6.37
N PHE A 9 -7.73 0.62 7.34
CA PHE A 9 -6.85 -0.51 7.11
C PHE A 9 -7.65 -1.81 6.96
N LEU A 10 -8.68 -2.01 7.79
CA LEU A 10 -9.60 -3.13 7.66
C LEU A 10 -10.36 -3.11 6.33
N LEU A 11 -10.79 -1.92 5.88
CA LEU A 11 -11.41 -1.72 4.57
C LEU A 11 -10.43 -2.09 3.45
N GLY A 12 -9.17 -1.67 3.53
CA GLY A 12 -8.12 -2.04 2.57
C GLY A 12 -7.89 -3.55 2.51
N LEU A 13 -7.82 -4.22 3.67
CA LEU A 13 -7.71 -5.68 3.75
C LEU A 13 -8.95 -6.39 3.18
N ALA A 14 -10.15 -5.89 3.47
CA ALA A 14 -11.38 -6.44 2.94
C ALA A 14 -11.44 -6.29 1.41
N ALA A 15 -11.07 -5.12 0.88
CA ALA A 15 -10.98 -4.88 -0.54
C ALA A 15 -9.96 -5.83 -1.21
N TRP A 16 -8.78 -5.99 -0.63
CA TRP A 16 -7.77 -6.94 -1.10
C TRP A 16 -8.28 -8.40 -1.09
N ALA A 17 -8.96 -8.82 -0.01
CA ALA A 17 -9.54 -10.16 0.09
C ALA A 17 -10.63 -10.40 -0.97
N VAL A 18 -11.49 -9.41 -1.21
CA VAL A 18 -12.50 -9.44 -2.29
C VAL A 18 -11.81 -9.59 -3.65
N MET A 19 -10.72 -8.86 -3.90
CA MET A 19 -9.96 -8.99 -5.15
C MET A 19 -9.37 -10.39 -5.36
N ILE A 20 -8.88 -11.04 -4.30
CA ILE A 20 -8.41 -12.44 -4.37
C ILE A 20 -9.56 -13.39 -4.68
N LEU A 21 -10.71 -13.22 -4.03
CA LEU A 21 -11.91 -14.00 -4.30
C LEU A 21 -12.38 -13.85 -5.75
N LEU A 22 -12.39 -12.63 -6.28
CA LEU A 22 -12.73 -12.34 -7.68
C LEU A 22 -11.76 -13.01 -8.65
N ARG A 23 -10.44 -12.94 -8.39
CA ARG A 23 -9.41 -13.65 -9.17
C ARG A 23 -9.65 -15.16 -9.19
N LYS A 24 -9.93 -15.75 -8.03
CA LYS A 24 -10.19 -17.20 -7.90
C LYS A 24 -11.44 -17.65 -8.64
N ASN A 25 -12.45 -16.79 -8.74
CA ASN A 25 -13.70 -17.08 -9.45
C ASN A 25 -13.63 -16.78 -10.97
N GLY A 26 -12.45 -16.44 -11.51
CA GLY A 26 -12.26 -16.19 -12.94
C GLY A 26 -12.82 -14.85 -13.45
N ILE A 27 -13.29 -13.98 -12.54
CA ILE A 27 -13.76 -12.63 -12.88
C ILE A 27 -12.54 -11.70 -12.89
N PHE A 28 -11.86 -11.63 -14.04
CA PHE A 28 -10.69 -10.79 -14.23
C PHE A 28 -11.08 -9.46 -14.89
N ILE A 29 -11.14 -8.38 -14.11
CA ILE A 29 -11.27 -7.01 -14.63
C ILE A 29 -9.85 -6.43 -14.71
N PRO A 30 -9.22 -6.35 -15.89
CA PRO A 30 -7.77 -6.11 -16.02
C PRO A 30 -7.27 -4.87 -15.28
N VAL A 31 -8.01 -3.75 -15.37
CA VAL A 31 -7.60 -2.45 -14.80
C VAL A 31 -7.73 -2.42 -13.27
N ILE A 32 -8.78 -3.04 -12.73
CA ILE A 32 -9.02 -3.08 -11.28
C ILE A 32 -8.14 -4.17 -10.65
N ASN A 33 -7.93 -5.29 -11.32
CA ASN A 33 -7.20 -6.42 -10.77
C ASN A 33 -5.68 -6.25 -10.76
N ASN A 34 -5.15 -5.50 -11.73
CA ASN A 34 -3.75 -5.12 -11.73
C ASN A 34 -3.56 -3.93 -10.78
N HIS A 35 -4.02 -2.74 -11.15
CA HIS A 35 -3.54 -1.51 -10.50
C HIS A 35 -4.23 -1.12 -9.18
N PHE A 36 -5.44 -1.62 -8.88
CA PHE A 36 -6.14 -1.22 -7.65
C PHE A 36 -5.42 -1.72 -6.40
N THR A 37 -4.88 -2.93 -6.45
CA THR A 37 -4.11 -3.48 -5.34
C THR A 37 -2.80 -2.72 -5.12
N ASP A 38 -2.19 -2.21 -6.18
CA ASP A 38 -0.94 -1.45 -6.08
C ASP A 38 -1.20 -0.04 -5.52
N PHE A 39 -2.32 0.57 -5.89
CA PHE A 39 -2.76 1.85 -5.33
C PHE A 39 -2.97 1.80 -3.81
N ILE A 40 -3.58 0.73 -3.28
CA ILE A 40 -3.79 0.59 -1.83
C ILE A 40 -2.54 0.12 -1.07
N THR A 41 -1.53 -0.40 -1.77
CA THR A 41 -0.34 -1.01 -1.16
C THR A 41 0.47 0.00 -0.35
N VAL A 42 0.78 1.18 -0.89
CA VAL A 42 1.57 2.19 -0.19
C VAL A 42 0.88 2.73 1.07
N PRO A 43 -0.42 3.12 1.03
CA PRO A 43 -1.18 3.48 2.23
C PRO A 43 -1.17 2.39 3.32
N MET A 44 -1.41 1.13 2.92
CA MET A 44 -1.45 0.00 3.85
C MET A 44 -0.07 -0.27 4.45
N TYR A 45 0.98 -0.21 3.64
CA TYR A 45 2.37 -0.35 4.09
C TYR A 45 2.73 0.71 5.13
N CYS A 46 2.46 1.99 4.84
CA CYS A 46 2.75 3.09 5.76
C CYS A 46 2.00 2.94 7.09
N TYR A 47 0.71 2.58 7.04
CA TYR A 47 -0.08 2.32 8.24
C TYR A 47 0.46 1.12 9.04
N LEU A 48 0.83 0.04 8.37
CA LEU A 48 1.35 -1.16 9.02
C LEU A 48 2.66 -0.89 9.76
N ILE A 49 3.60 -0.17 9.13
CA ILE A 49 4.86 0.21 9.77
C ILE A 49 4.60 1.11 10.98
N GLU A 50 3.72 2.10 10.85
CA GLU A 50 3.32 2.95 11.97
C GLU A 50 2.68 2.15 13.10
N TYR A 51 1.80 1.19 12.78
CA TYR A 51 1.18 0.33 13.77
C TYR A 51 2.21 -0.54 14.50
N ILE A 52 3.17 -1.12 13.78
CA ILE A 52 4.25 -1.93 14.37
C ILE A 52 5.15 -1.06 15.27
N MET A 53 5.58 0.10 14.78
CA MET A 53 6.44 1.01 15.54
C MET A 53 5.78 1.44 16.85
N ASN A 54 4.50 1.84 16.80
CA ASN A 54 3.82 2.39 17.97
C ASN A 54 3.22 1.32 18.89
N SER A 55 2.61 0.27 18.34
CA SER A 55 1.85 -0.70 19.12
C SER A 55 2.69 -1.89 19.56
N LEU A 56 3.61 -2.36 18.72
CA LEU A 56 4.44 -3.53 19.03
C LEU A 56 5.75 -3.12 19.71
N LEU A 57 6.42 -2.09 19.20
CA LEU A 57 7.73 -1.67 19.69
C LEU A 57 7.66 -0.52 20.71
N GLY A 58 6.50 0.11 20.88
CA GLY A 58 6.29 1.18 21.86
C GLY A 58 7.00 2.50 21.54
N PHE A 59 7.44 2.71 20.29
CA PHE A 59 7.96 4.00 19.85
C PHE A 59 6.82 4.99 19.61
N HIS A 60 7.13 6.30 19.57
CA HIS A 60 6.19 7.33 19.13
C HIS A 60 6.64 7.85 17.76
N TRP A 61 6.35 7.06 16.73
CA TRP A 61 6.81 7.33 15.37
C TRP A 61 5.63 7.57 14.42
N LYS A 62 5.77 8.54 13.52
CA LYS A 62 4.79 8.80 12.46
C LYS A 62 5.50 8.85 11.11
N PRO A 63 4.91 8.28 10.06
CA PRO A 63 5.45 8.37 8.71
C PRO A 63 5.45 9.84 8.27
N ASP A 64 6.62 10.33 7.88
CA ASP A 64 6.80 11.64 7.29
C ASP A 64 6.78 11.55 5.75
N PHE A 65 6.79 12.70 5.08
CA PHE A 65 6.80 12.74 3.62
C PHE A 65 8.00 12.00 3.02
N LYS A 66 9.17 12.09 3.68
CA LYS A 66 10.38 11.40 3.22
C LYS A 66 10.19 9.89 3.27
N PHE A 67 9.64 9.37 4.37
CA PHE A 67 9.34 7.94 4.49
C PHE A 67 8.34 7.45 3.42
N ILE A 68 7.32 8.23 3.11
CA ILE A 68 6.36 7.87 2.06
C ILE A 68 7.06 7.82 0.70
N LEU A 69 7.87 8.83 0.37
CA LEU A 69 8.61 8.89 -0.89
C LEU A 69 9.60 7.73 -1.03
N THR A 70 10.37 7.43 0.03
CA THR A 70 11.28 6.29 0.01
C THR A 70 10.54 4.96 -0.07
N SER A 71 9.35 4.85 0.54
CA SER A 71 8.51 3.66 0.43
C SER A 71 8.00 3.45 -1.00
N ILE A 72 7.56 4.51 -1.68
CA ILE A 72 7.15 4.45 -3.10
C ILE A 72 8.32 3.96 -3.95
N LEU A 73 9.50 4.57 -3.81
CA LEU A 73 10.69 4.19 -4.56
C LEU A 73 11.12 2.74 -4.27
N TYR A 74 11.09 2.35 -2.99
CA TYR A 74 11.44 1.00 -2.57
C TYR A 74 10.49 -0.05 -3.13
N LEU A 75 9.18 0.17 -3.02
CA LEU A 75 8.16 -0.77 -3.51
C LEU A 75 8.18 -0.84 -5.04
N SER A 76 8.34 0.30 -5.73
CA SER A 76 8.49 0.33 -7.18
C SER A 76 9.73 -0.45 -7.62
N PHE A 77 10.88 -0.26 -6.95
CA PHE A 77 12.08 -1.03 -7.26
C PHE A 77 11.89 -2.53 -6.97
N LEU A 78 11.26 -2.87 -5.85
CA LEU A 78 11.06 -4.24 -5.44
C LEU A 78 10.15 -4.99 -6.42
N PHE A 79 8.97 -4.42 -6.73
CA PHE A 79 7.96 -5.09 -7.54
C PHE A 79 8.16 -4.96 -9.04
N GLU A 80 8.78 -3.86 -9.52
CA GLU A 80 8.99 -3.66 -10.96
C GLU A 80 10.35 -4.11 -11.47
N LEU A 81 11.38 -4.09 -10.63
CA LEU A 81 12.75 -4.42 -11.05
C LEU A 81 13.25 -5.74 -10.47
N LEU A 82 12.98 -6.00 -9.18
CA LEU A 82 13.51 -7.20 -8.53
C LEU A 82 12.62 -8.42 -8.76
N CYS A 83 11.31 -8.31 -8.51
CA CYS A 83 10.36 -9.43 -8.66
C CYS A 83 10.31 -10.01 -10.09
N PRO A 84 10.29 -9.22 -11.18
CA PRO A 84 10.28 -9.74 -12.54
C PRO A 84 11.58 -10.47 -12.92
N LYS A 85 12.71 -10.10 -12.27
CA LYS A 85 13.99 -10.81 -12.46
C LYS A 85 14.03 -12.15 -11.72
N ILE A 86 13.28 -12.30 -10.63
CA ILE A 86 13.26 -13.51 -9.81
C ILE A 86 12.19 -14.50 -10.31
N SER A 87 11.06 -14.00 -10.80
CA SER A 87 9.96 -14.84 -11.24
C SER A 87 9.26 -14.27 -12.48
N PRO A 88 9.01 -15.09 -13.51
CA PRO A 88 8.32 -14.68 -14.73
C PRO A 88 6.82 -14.42 -14.51
N LEU A 89 6.31 -14.64 -13.28
CA LEU A 89 4.93 -14.33 -12.90
C LEU A 89 4.69 -12.83 -12.68
N PHE A 90 5.77 -12.04 -12.52
CA PHE A 90 5.68 -10.59 -12.35
C PHE A 90 6.07 -9.90 -13.65
N THR A 91 5.21 -9.01 -14.12
CA THR A 91 5.49 -8.15 -15.27
C THR A 91 5.85 -6.78 -14.72
N GLY A 92 6.99 -6.22 -15.14
CA GLY A 92 7.31 -4.84 -14.82
C GLY A 92 6.40 -3.90 -15.61
N ASP A 93 5.54 -3.15 -14.94
CA ASP A 93 4.64 -2.15 -15.51
C ASP A 93 4.87 -0.78 -14.85
N ILE A 94 5.15 0.23 -15.67
CA ILE A 94 5.31 1.61 -15.22
C ILE A 94 4.00 2.16 -14.63
N LEU A 95 2.84 1.61 -15.03
CA LEU A 95 1.55 1.97 -14.45
C LEU A 95 1.45 1.61 -12.97
N ASP A 96 2.15 0.57 -12.51
CA ASP A 96 2.16 0.16 -11.10
C ASP A 96 2.98 1.15 -10.27
N VAL A 97 4.06 1.70 -10.83
CA VAL A 97 4.81 2.84 -10.24
C VAL A 97 3.91 4.05 -10.03
N LEU A 98 3.07 4.38 -11.02
CA LEU A 98 2.09 5.47 -10.91
C LEU A 98 1.03 5.16 -9.85
N ALA A 99 0.56 3.91 -9.77
CA ALA A 99 -0.39 3.48 -8.74
C ALA A 99 0.21 3.61 -7.33
N TYR A 100 1.46 3.17 -7.11
CA TYR A 100 2.17 3.36 -5.84
C TYR A 100 2.31 4.84 -5.49
N PHE A 101 2.68 5.67 -6.46
CA PHE A 101 2.81 7.11 -6.26
C PHE A 101 1.48 7.76 -5.86
N LEU A 102 0.40 7.49 -6.60
CA LEU A 102 -0.93 8.01 -6.31
C LEU A 102 -1.43 7.56 -4.94
N GLY A 103 -1.22 6.28 -4.59
CA GLY A 103 -1.56 5.74 -3.28
C GLY A 103 -0.83 6.47 -2.14
N GLY A 104 0.47 6.66 -2.28
CA GLY A 104 1.27 7.39 -1.30
C GLY A 104 0.86 8.87 -1.17
N MET A 105 0.53 9.53 -2.28
CA MET A 105 0.02 10.91 -2.25
C MET A 105 -1.33 11.01 -1.54
N VAL A 106 -2.25 10.08 -1.80
CA VAL A 106 -3.54 10.01 -1.10
C VAL A 106 -3.33 9.81 0.40
N TYR A 107 -2.44 8.90 0.80
CA TYR A 107 -2.09 8.73 2.22
C TYR A 107 -1.52 10.01 2.84
N TYR A 108 -0.63 10.71 2.13
CA TYR A 108 -0.06 11.98 2.57
C TYR A 108 -1.14 13.06 2.80
N PHE A 109 -2.05 13.25 1.84
CA PHE A 109 -3.10 14.26 1.98
C PHE A 109 -4.09 13.92 3.09
N PHE A 110 -4.54 12.67 3.19
CA PHE A 110 -5.54 12.28 4.18
C PHE A 110 -5.01 12.20 5.60
N LYS A 111 -3.73 11.81 5.80
CA LYS A 111 -3.20 11.58 7.15
C LYS A 111 -2.27 12.68 7.64
N ILE A 112 -1.44 13.24 6.77
CA ILE A 112 -0.45 14.26 7.17
C ILE A 112 -1.04 15.66 7.01
N ARG A 113 -1.71 15.96 5.88
CA ARG A 113 -2.29 17.29 5.66
C ARG A 113 -3.57 17.51 6.47
N SER A 114 -4.41 16.49 6.64
CA SER A 114 -5.66 16.59 7.42
C SER A 114 -5.43 16.91 8.91
N PHE A 115 -4.28 16.55 9.47
CA PHE A 115 -3.91 16.87 10.86
C PHE A 115 -3.30 18.27 11.04
N SER A 116 -3.22 19.08 9.97
CA SER A 116 -2.66 20.44 9.99
C SER A 116 -3.70 21.54 9.78
N ALA A 117 -5.00 21.21 9.82
CA ALA A 117 -6.12 22.15 9.81
C ALA A 117 -6.83 22.10 11.18
#